data_AF-A0A2M7J0T7-F1
#
_entry.id   AF-A0A2M7J0T7-F1
#
_cell.length_a   1.000
_cell.length_b   1.000
_cell.length_c   1.000
_cell.angle_alpha   90.00
_cell.angle_beta   90.00
_cell.angle_gamma   90.00
#
_symmetry.space_group_name_H-M   'P 1'
#
loop_
_entity.id
_entity.type
_entity.pdbx_description
1 polymer ?
#
loop_
_entity_poly.entity_id
_entity_poly.type
_entity_poly.pdbx_seq_one_letter_code
_entity_poly.pdbx_strand_id
1 'polypeptide(L)'
;MSDYDSLLQSMSALAEEMRGLSALAVAQHTPVVGAIISTRCRDAQYIERTLDGLLDFCGYDPALQLYRRLCRYYWGIDPAATASYVEVYRTTWDFEENRIMDNNQLTTENSSLKDGYEHN
;
A
#
# COMPACT_ATOMS: atom_id res chain seq x y z
N MET A 1 -11.02 33.45 -11.52
CA MET A 1 -10.60 32.09 -11.14
C MET A 1 -11.86 31.27 -10.98
N SER A 2 -11.90 30.10 -11.60
CA SER A 2 -13.04 29.19 -11.51
C SER A 2 -13.09 28.57 -10.11
N ASP A 3 -14.29 28.23 -9.62
CA ASP A 3 -14.47 27.51 -8.35
C ASP A 3 -13.67 26.18 -8.33
N TYR A 4 -13.56 25.54 -9.50
CA TYR A 4 -12.70 24.37 -9.73
C TYR A 4 -11.20 24.66 -9.49
N ASP A 5 -10.70 25.85 -9.84
CA ASP A 5 -9.29 26.19 -9.63
C ASP A 5 -8.98 26.28 -8.13
N SER A 6 -9.89 26.86 -7.34
CA SER A 6 -9.74 26.98 -5.88
C SER A 6 -9.77 25.61 -5.19
N LEU A 7 -10.66 24.72 -5.64
CA LEU A 7 -10.72 23.34 -5.17
C LEU A 7 -9.41 22.59 -5.48
N LEU A 8 -8.89 22.71 -6.71
CA LEU A 8 -7.64 22.06 -7.12
C LEU A 8 -6.44 22.56 -6.30
N GLN A 9 -6.36 23.87 -6.03
CA GLN A 9 -5.31 24.43 -5.18
C GLN A 9 -5.37 23.87 -3.75
N SER A 10 -6.56 23.83 -3.16
CA SER A 10 -6.75 23.28 -1.80
C SER A 10 -6.38 21.81 -1.72
N MET A 11 -6.77 21.02 -2.73
CA MET A 11 -6.44 19.60 -2.80
C MET A 11 -4.93 19.38 -3.02
N SER A 12 -4.28 20.21 -3.82
CA SER A 12 -2.82 20.15 -4.01
C SER A 12 -2.05 20.46 -2.73
N ALA A 13 -2.47 21.49 -1.98
CA ALA A 13 -1.86 21.84 -0.70
C ALA A 13 -1.99 20.70 0.33
N LEU A 14 -3.17 20.09 0.44
CA LEU A 14 -3.38 18.92 1.30
C LEU A 14 -2.49 17.73 0.88
N ALA A 15 -2.38 17.46 -0.42
CA ALA A 15 -1.52 16.38 -0.93
C ALA A 15 -0.03 16.63 -0.62
N GLU A 16 0.41 17.89 -0.66
CA GLU A 16 1.78 18.28 -0.28
C GLU A 16 2.03 18.09 1.23
N GLU A 17 1.08 18.47 2.09
CA GLU A 17 1.17 18.24 3.53
C GLU A 17 1.22 16.74 3.85
N MET A 18 0.35 15.94 3.24
CA MET A 18 0.37 14.47 3.37
C MET A 18 1.73 13.89 2.97
N ARG A 19 2.30 14.36 1.85
CA ARG A 19 3.64 13.94 1.42
C ARG A 19 4.71 14.33 2.44
N GLY A 20 4.60 15.52 3.02
CA GLY A 20 5.50 15.99 4.09
C GLY A 20 5.46 15.07 5.32
N LEU A 21 4.26 14.66 5.75
CA LEU A 21 4.08 13.71 6.84
C LEU A 21 4.71 12.34 6.53
N SER A 22 4.49 11.81 5.33
CA SER A 22 5.11 10.55 4.90
C SER A 22 6.64 10.63 4.86
N ALA A 23 7.19 11.75 4.39
CA ALA A 23 8.64 11.97 4.40
C ALA A 23 9.21 12.01 5.83
N LEU A 24 8.52 12.67 6.76
CA LEU A 24 8.90 12.69 8.17
C LEU A 24 8.85 11.29 8.79
N ALA A 25 7.80 10.51 8.52
CA ALA A 25 7.70 9.13 8.99
C ALA A 25 8.88 8.28 8.50
N VAL A 26 9.22 8.37 7.21
CA VAL A 26 10.39 7.67 6.65
C VAL A 26 11.68 8.07 7.37
N ALA A 27 11.90 9.37 7.60
CA ALA A 27 13.08 9.85 8.30
C ALA A 27 13.18 9.30 9.73
N GLN A 28 12.06 9.18 10.45
CA GLN A 28 12.02 8.66 11.82
C GLN A 28 12.16 7.14 11.88
N HIS A 29 11.55 6.41 10.94
CA HIS A 29 11.61 4.95 10.92
C HIS A 29 12.91 4.39 10.35
N THR A 30 13.61 5.15 9.49
CA THR A 30 14.89 4.71 8.90
C THR A 30 15.92 4.25 9.94
N PRO A 31 16.26 5.04 10.98
CA PRO A 31 17.19 4.61 12.00
C PRO A 31 16.67 3.43 12.82
N VAL A 32 15.35 3.34 13.05
CA VAL A 32 14.72 2.23 13.80
C VAL A 32 14.90 0.90 13.05
N VAL A 33 14.54 0.86 11.77
CA VAL A 33 14.72 -0.32 10.91
C VAL A 33 16.22 -0.66 10.77
N GLY A 34 17.07 0.36 10.64
CA GLY A 34 18.51 0.20 10.63
C GLY A 34 19.03 -0.48 11.91
N ALA A 35 18.53 -0.06 13.07
CA ALA A 35 18.90 -0.63 14.37
C ALA A 35 18.42 -2.09 14.49
N ILE A 36 17.17 -2.39 14.13
CA ILE A 36 16.63 -3.77 14.14
C ILE A 36 17.53 -4.71 13.34
N ILE A 37 17.87 -4.33 12.11
CA ILE A 37 18.66 -5.17 11.20
C ILE A 37 20.11 -5.29 11.67
N SER A 38 20.74 -4.19 12.05
CA SER A 38 22.16 -4.18 12.45
C SER A 38 22.42 -4.93 13.76
N THR A 39 21.51 -4.80 14.73
CA THR A 39 21.58 -5.54 16.01
C THR A 39 21.12 -6.99 15.89
N ARG A 40 20.57 -7.38 14.73
CA ARG A 40 19.91 -8.66 14.50
C ARG A 40 18.81 -8.94 15.53
N CYS A 41 18.02 -7.92 15.85
CA CYS A 41 16.92 -8.03 16.79
C CYS A 41 15.92 -9.10 16.33
N ARG A 42 15.55 -10.02 17.23
CA ARG A 42 14.58 -11.10 16.98
C ARG A 42 13.28 -10.95 17.76
N ASP A 43 13.07 -9.78 18.35
CA ASP A 43 11.81 -9.46 19.02
C ASP A 43 10.71 -9.25 17.97
N ALA A 44 9.89 -10.28 17.78
CA ALA A 44 8.79 -10.29 16.81
C ALA A 44 7.82 -9.13 17.04
N GLN A 45 7.40 -8.88 18.29
CA GLN A 45 6.44 -7.81 18.60
C GLN A 45 6.99 -6.44 18.25
N TYR A 46 8.28 -6.22 18.49
CA TYR A 46 8.93 -4.96 18.13
C TYR A 46 9.03 -4.76 16.61
N ILE A 47 9.34 -5.83 15.88
CA ILE A 47 9.40 -5.81 14.41
C ILE A 47 8.01 -5.57 13.82
N GLU A 48 7.00 -6.31 14.28
CA GLU A 48 5.61 -6.21 13.85
C GLU A 48 5.05 -4.82 14.10
N ARG A 49 5.23 -4.27 15.30
CA ARG A 49 4.82 -2.88 15.59
C ARG A 49 5.52 -1.85 14.69
N THR A 50 6.76 -2.11 14.29
CA THR A 50 7.48 -1.25 13.34
C THR A 50 6.93 -1.38 11.92
N LEU A 51 6.53 -2.60 11.52
CA LEU A 51 5.86 -2.85 10.24
C LEU A 51 4.48 -2.19 10.19
N ASP A 52 3.67 -2.32 11.25
CA ASP A 52 2.35 -1.69 11.36
C ASP A 52 2.45 -0.17 11.17
N GLY A 53 3.37 0.48 11.88
CA GLY A 53 3.57 1.92 11.76
C GLY A 53 4.08 2.37 10.38
N LEU A 54 4.83 1.52 9.67
CA LEU A 54 5.29 1.82 8.31
C LEU A 54 4.20 1.62 7.26
N LEU A 55 3.30 0.66 7.49
CA LEU A 55 2.23 0.29 6.57
C LEU A 55 1.30 1.48 6.27
N ASP A 56 1.04 2.33 7.27
CA ASP A 56 0.23 3.55 7.16
C ASP A 56 0.78 4.55 6.12
N PHE A 57 2.08 4.48 5.81
CA PHE A 57 2.75 5.40 4.89
C PHE A 57 3.15 4.74 3.56
N CYS A 58 2.82 3.47 3.32
CA CYS A 58 3.26 2.71 2.15
C CYS A 58 2.75 3.25 0.80
N GLY A 59 1.78 4.17 0.78
CA GLY A 59 1.43 4.95 -0.42
C GLY A 59 2.52 5.94 -0.87
N TYR A 60 3.60 6.10 -0.08
CA TYR A 60 4.79 6.86 -0.44
C TYR A 60 5.97 5.91 -0.68
N ASP A 61 6.51 5.91 -1.90
CA ASP A 61 7.54 4.96 -2.35
C ASP A 61 8.72 4.74 -1.38
N PRO A 62 9.32 5.78 -0.77
CA PRO A 62 10.39 5.58 0.20
C PRO A 62 9.97 4.81 1.46
N ALA A 63 8.73 4.96 1.93
CA ALA A 63 8.19 4.18 3.04
C ALA A 63 8.03 2.72 2.65
N LEU A 64 7.51 2.45 1.45
CA LEU A 64 7.40 1.10 0.90
C LEU A 64 8.76 0.39 0.77
N GLN A 65 9.80 1.11 0.35
CA GLN A 65 11.15 0.55 0.29
C GLN A 65 11.66 0.14 1.67
N LEU A 66 11.38 0.95 2.68
CA LEU A 66 11.76 0.68 4.07
C LEU A 66 10.98 -0.50 4.65
N TYR A 67 9.67 -0.54 4.40
CA TYR A 67 8.78 -1.64 4.76
C TYR A 67 9.27 -2.97 4.16
N ARG A 68 9.49 -3.03 2.84
CA ARG A 68 10.02 -4.22 2.14
C ARG A 68 11.37 -4.67 2.68
N ARG A 69 12.22 -3.73 3.07
CA ARG A 69 13.52 -4.05 3.69
C ARG A 69 13.33 -4.75 5.03
N LEU A 70 12.41 -4.28 5.87
CA LEU A 70 12.11 -4.90 7.15
C LEU A 70 11.42 -6.26 6.96
N CYS A 71 10.48 -6.39 6.02
CA CYS A 71 9.87 -7.70 5.68
C CYS A 71 10.92 -8.73 5.26
N ARG A 72 11.88 -8.38 4.39
CA ARG A 72 12.96 -9.32 4.00
C ARG A 72 13.80 -9.79 5.18
N TYR A 73 14.03 -8.91 6.15
CA TYR A 73 14.71 -9.28 7.39
C TYR A 73 13.84 -10.21 8.24
N TYR A 74 12.56 -9.86 8.43
CA TYR A 74 11.62 -10.62 9.23
C TYR A 74 11.30 -12.00 8.63
N TRP A 75 11.38 -12.15 7.32
CA TRP A 75 11.25 -13.43 6.63
C TRP A 75 12.25 -14.48 7.15
N GLY A 76 13.45 -14.06 7.54
CA GLY A 76 14.44 -14.97 8.13
C GLY A 76 14.12 -15.42 9.57
N ILE A 77 13.09 -14.85 10.18
CA ILE A 77 12.67 -15.09 11.56
C ILE A 77 11.31 -15.80 11.57
N ASP A 78 10.32 -15.19 10.93
CA ASP A 78 8.97 -15.73 10.78
C ASP A 78 8.44 -15.49 9.35
N PRO A 79 8.62 -16.47 8.45
CA PRO A 79 8.10 -16.39 7.08
C PRO A 79 6.57 -16.31 7.01
N ALA A 80 5.86 -16.96 7.92
CA ALA A 80 4.40 -17.03 7.89
C ALA A 80 3.79 -15.67 8.26
N ALA A 81 4.29 -15.05 9.35
CA ALA A 81 3.91 -13.70 9.73
C ALA A 81 4.30 -12.69 8.65
N THR A 82 5.50 -12.80 8.09
CA THR A 82 5.94 -11.91 7.00
C THR A 82 5.05 -12.00 5.76
N ALA A 83 4.61 -13.21 5.38
CA ALA A 83 3.68 -13.40 4.27
C ALA A 83 2.34 -12.70 4.53
N SER A 84 1.83 -12.75 5.77
CA SER A 84 0.62 -12.01 6.16
C SER A 84 0.81 -10.50 6.00
N TYR A 85 1.96 -9.95 6.39
CA TYR A 85 2.27 -8.53 6.21
C TYR A 85 2.37 -8.12 4.73
N VAL A 86 2.90 -8.98 3.87
CA VAL A 86 2.92 -8.74 2.42
C VAL A 86 1.50 -8.71 1.86
N GLU A 87 0.63 -9.62 2.32
CA GLU A 87 -0.77 -9.68 1.90
C GLU A 87 -1.58 -8.47 2.36
N VAL A 88 -1.40 -8.02 3.60
CA VAL A 88 -2.02 -6.81 4.12
C VAL A 88 -1.62 -5.59 3.29
N TYR A 89 -0.34 -5.48 2.91
CA TYR A 89 0.10 -4.42 2.00
C TYR A 89 -0.63 -4.50 0.65
N ARG A 90 -0.71 -5.70 0.04
CA ARG A 90 -1.35 -5.87 -1.28
C ARG A 90 -2.81 -5.48 -1.26
N THR A 91 -3.55 -5.96 -0.27
CA THR A 91 -4.98 -5.67 -0.12
C THR A 91 -5.27 -4.20 0.22
N THR A 92 -4.33 -3.51 0.87
CA THR A 92 -4.50 -2.11 1.32
C THR A 92 -4.02 -1.08 0.29
N TRP A 93 -2.96 -1.39 -0.47
CA TRP A 93 -2.29 -0.42 -1.34
C TRP A 93 -2.17 -0.88 -2.81
N ASP A 94 -2.09 -2.19 -3.05
CA ASP A 94 -1.84 -2.78 -4.37
C ASP A 94 -3.17 -3.19 -5.05
N PHE A 95 -4.05 -2.21 -5.27
CA PHE A 95 -5.39 -2.40 -5.84
C PHE A 95 -5.41 -2.83 -7.32
N GLU A 96 -4.27 -3.01 -7.98
CA GLU A 96 -4.22 -3.29 -9.43
C GLU A 96 -4.74 -4.69 -9.79
N GLU A 97 -4.68 -5.67 -8.89
CA GLU A 97 -5.08 -7.05 -9.24
C GLU A 97 -6.57 -7.34 -9.02
N ASN A 98 -7.24 -6.62 -8.11
CA ASN A 98 -8.70 -6.75 -7.91
C ASN A 98 -9.52 -6.05 -8.99
N ARG A 99 -8.95 -5.07 -9.72
CA ARG A 99 -9.65 -4.36 -10.79
C ARG A 99 -9.81 -5.17 -12.08
N ILE A 100 -8.97 -6.20 -12.28
CA ILE A 100 -9.06 -7.12 -13.41
C ILE A 100 -10.14 -8.19 -13.14
N MET A 101 -10.33 -8.60 -11.88
CA MET A 101 -11.34 -9.61 -11.52
C MET A 101 -12.77 -9.08 -11.52
N ASP A 102 -13.00 -7.81 -11.13
CA ASP A 102 -14.34 -7.18 -11.18
C ASP A 102 -14.79 -6.84 -12.62
N ASN A 103 -13.87 -6.44 -13.49
CA ASN A 103 -14.24 -6.10 -14.88
C ASN A 103 -14.57 -7.33 -15.74
N ASN A 104 -14.03 -8.51 -15.41
CA ASN A 104 -14.25 -9.73 -16.21
C ASN A 104 -15.60 -10.42 -15.89
N GLN A 105 -16.21 -10.14 -14.72
CA GLN A 105 -17.58 -10.57 -14.42
C GLN A 105 -18.62 -9.73 -15.17
N LEU A 106 -18.40 -8.41 -15.28
CA LEU A 106 -19.24 -7.51 -16.07
C LEU A 106 -19.23 -7.84 -17.58
N THR A 107 -18.10 -8.29 -18.15
CA THR A 107 -18.03 -8.66 -19.57
C THR A 107 -18.70 -9.99 -19.88
N THR A 108 -18.72 -10.93 -18.94
CA THR A 108 -19.33 -12.24 -19.13
C THR A 108 -20.85 -12.15 -19.10
N GLU A 109 -21.42 -11.37 -18.17
CA GLU A 109 -22.89 -11.18 -18.07
C GLU A 109 -23.46 -10.35 -19.23
N ASN A 110 -22.73 -9.35 -19.72
CA ASN A 110 -23.17 -8.53 -20.86
C ASN A 110 -23.08 -9.25 -22.22
N SER A 111 -22.27 -10.32 -22.33
CA SER A 111 -22.18 -11.13 -23.55
C SER A 111 -23.36 -12.08 -23.69
N SER A 112 -23.91 -12.61 -22.59
CA SER A 112 -25.08 -13.52 -22.63
C SER A 112 -26.43 -12.83 -22.88
N LEU A 113 -26.49 -11.49 -22.78
CA LEU A 113 -27.70 -10.71 -23.05
C LEU A 113 -27.82 -10.24 -24.51
N LYS A 114 -26.76 -10.37 -25.34
CA LYS A 114 -26.76 -9.89 -26.73
C LYS A 114 -27.35 -10.85 -27.76
N ASP A 115 -27.52 -12.13 -27.43
CA ASP A 115 -28.01 -13.14 -28.39
C ASP A 115 -29.56 -13.15 -28.55
N GLY A 116 -30.28 -12.25 -27.89
CA GLY A 116 -31.75 -12.21 -27.88
C GLY A 116 -32.43 -11.10 -28.70
N TYR A 117 -31.68 -10.18 -29.31
CA TYR A 117 -32.25 -8.95 -29.91
C TYR A 117 -31.97 -8.73 -31.40
N GLU A 118 -31.56 -9.76 -32.16
CA GLU A 118 -31.32 -9.62 -33.61
C GLU A 118 -32.31 -10.36 -34.53
N HIS A 119 -33.48 -10.77 -34.05
CA HIS A 119 -34.56 -11.25 -34.94
C HIS A 119 -35.92 -10.63 -34.59
N ASN A 120 -36.20 -9.45 -35.16
CA ASN A 120 -37.54 -9.00 -35.53
C ASN A 120 -37.46 -7.95 -36.63
#